data_AF-A0A9E6S2J3-F1
#
_entry.id   AF-A0A9E6S2J3-F1
#
_cell.length_a   1.000
_cell.length_b   1.000
_cell.length_c   1.000
_cell.angle_alpha   90.00
_cell.angle_beta   90.00
_cell.angle_gamma   90.00
#
_symmetry.space_group_name_H-M   'P 1'
#
loop_
_entity.id
_entity.type
_entity.pdbx_description
1 polymer ?
#
loop_
_entity_poly.entity_id
_entity_poly.type
_entity_poly.pdbx_seq_one_letter_code
_entity_poly.pdbx_strand_id
1 'polypeptide(L)'
;MNFFDKLNTAISQNQSLLIVGLDPNPEMIPNRYQNSDLMTGLENWLNFMITETADFVCAYKPTLGFYQSLGVPGLELLIKVLKSIPSHIPIILDAKHSDLNTSSIFAHTIFTEWQVDAVTLSPYSGQDHVAPFLVYPDKAAFILCSTSNPSATILQEYPDLKNPFYLKVVEESKNWGTPEQLCLEVGTTNAEILKNVRTIAPERIIMVRSLWAKENSLKPILSAGLNNNGDGLLIPVPQDMLGSENLSQEIQSLRTEINNFRSDFVDNASSCDVWVSNVEIKNNHPHQDLILQLFDIGCIMFGEFVQASGETFPYYIDLRKIISNPQVFNQVLSAYEDILKTLTFDRIAGIPYGSLPTATGLSLRLHCPMIFPRKEVKAHGTRKVIEGNFEPGETIAVVDDILISGKSAQDLRNWHSDSEALRRNRQLVVVLYCDEDVIESD
;
A
#
# COMPACT_ATOMS: atom_id res chain seq x y z
N MET A 1 -2.89 -10.23 -12.04
CA MET A 1 -2.22 -9.40 -11.02
C MET A 1 -2.41 -7.95 -11.47
N ASN A 2 -2.90 -7.06 -10.61
CA ASN A 2 -3.04 -5.65 -10.99
C ASN A 2 -1.66 -4.98 -11.09
N PHE A 3 -1.59 -3.81 -11.73
CA PHE A 3 -0.35 -3.04 -11.91
C PHE A 3 0.37 -2.77 -10.58
N PHE A 4 -0.37 -2.35 -9.55
CA PHE A 4 0.20 -1.97 -8.26
C PHE A 4 0.90 -3.14 -7.56
N ASP A 5 0.25 -4.30 -7.50
CA ASP A 5 0.80 -5.54 -6.95
C ASP A 5 2.02 -6.00 -7.76
N LYS A 6 1.94 -5.90 -9.09
CA LYS A 6 3.03 -6.26 -10.00
C LYS A 6 4.26 -5.38 -9.77
N LEU A 7 4.05 -4.07 -9.66
CA LEU A 7 5.09 -3.10 -9.37
C LEU A 7 5.72 -3.31 -7.99
N ASN A 8 4.92 -3.44 -6.94
CA ASN A 8 5.44 -3.67 -5.59
C ASN A 8 6.19 -5.01 -5.48
N THR A 9 5.72 -6.03 -6.18
CA THR A 9 6.45 -7.31 -6.30
C THR A 9 7.80 -7.11 -6.96
N ALA A 10 7.86 -6.38 -8.09
CA ALA A 10 9.12 -6.08 -8.76
C ALA A 10 10.07 -5.20 -7.92
N ILE A 11 9.54 -4.18 -7.23
CA ILE A 11 10.30 -3.33 -6.29
C ILE A 11 10.92 -4.19 -5.19
N SER A 12 10.14 -5.10 -4.60
CA SER A 12 10.58 -5.98 -3.51
C SER A 12 11.58 -7.03 -3.99
N GLN A 13 11.30 -7.73 -5.10
CA GLN A 13 12.18 -8.77 -5.63
C GLN A 13 13.53 -8.21 -6.09
N ASN A 14 13.50 -7.10 -6.83
CA ASN A 14 14.71 -6.51 -7.41
C ASN A 14 15.36 -5.48 -6.49
N GLN A 15 14.74 -5.19 -5.34
CA GLN A 15 15.16 -4.14 -4.40
C GLN A 15 15.44 -2.83 -5.14
N SER A 16 14.48 -2.35 -5.93
CA SER A 16 14.73 -1.28 -6.89
C SER A 16 13.57 -0.32 -7.02
N LEU A 17 13.89 0.97 -7.19
CA LEU A 17 12.98 2.02 -7.64
C LEU A 17 13.26 2.45 -9.08
N LEU A 18 14.17 1.76 -9.77
CA LEU A 18 14.66 2.16 -11.09
C LEU A 18 13.70 1.75 -12.19
N ILE A 19 13.51 2.64 -13.16
CA ILE A 19 12.79 2.36 -14.40
C ILE A 19 13.71 2.58 -15.60
N VAL A 20 13.68 1.66 -16.56
CA VAL A 20 14.47 1.81 -17.80
C VAL A 20 13.57 2.25 -18.94
N GLY A 21 13.96 3.34 -19.60
CA GLY A 21 13.35 3.78 -20.85
C GLY A 21 13.78 2.87 -22.00
N LEU A 22 12.81 2.34 -22.74
CA LEU A 22 13.06 1.50 -23.92
C LEU A 22 12.75 2.33 -25.17
N ASP A 23 13.65 3.25 -25.49
CA ASP A 23 13.42 4.28 -26.49
C ASP A 23 14.35 4.06 -27.70
N PRO A 24 13.82 3.69 -28.89
CA PRO A 24 14.64 3.40 -30.08
C PRO A 24 15.12 4.68 -30.77
N ASN A 25 15.97 5.47 -30.10
CA ASN A 25 16.53 6.70 -30.67
C ASN A 25 17.75 6.39 -31.56
N PRO A 26 17.67 6.61 -32.90
CA PRO A 26 18.79 6.36 -33.80
C PRO A 26 20.03 7.20 -33.51
N GLU A 27 19.89 8.36 -32.87
CA GLU A 27 21.02 9.23 -32.54
C GLU A 27 21.82 8.73 -31.32
N MET A 28 21.23 7.85 -30.52
CA MET A 28 21.82 7.37 -29.26
C MET A 28 22.23 5.90 -29.30
N ILE A 29 21.99 5.22 -30.42
CA ILE A 29 22.37 3.83 -30.59
C ILE A 29 23.90 3.67 -30.50
N PRO A 30 24.42 2.79 -29.62
CA PRO A 30 25.85 2.53 -29.54
C PRO A 30 26.42 1.99 -30.84
N ASN A 31 27.67 2.34 -31.16
CA ASN A 31 28.35 1.91 -32.40
C ASN A 31 28.32 0.38 -32.62
N ARG A 32 28.38 -0.42 -31.55
CA ARG A 32 28.32 -1.89 -31.63
C ARG A 32 26.98 -2.44 -32.15
N TYR A 33 25.92 -1.64 -32.10
CA TYR A 33 24.59 -1.99 -32.62
C TYR A 33 24.27 -1.26 -33.92
N GLN A 34 25.15 -0.39 -34.42
CA GLN A 34 25.00 0.20 -35.75
C GLN A 34 25.24 -0.89 -36.79
N ASN A 35 24.15 -1.43 -37.31
CA ASN A 35 24.14 -2.42 -38.38
C ASN A 35 23.75 -1.76 -39.71
N SER A 36 24.01 -2.45 -40.82
CA SER A 36 23.52 -2.06 -42.15
C SER A 36 21.99 -1.89 -42.19
N ASP A 37 21.26 -2.65 -41.37
CA ASP A 37 19.84 -2.44 -41.09
C ASP A 37 19.66 -1.79 -39.70
N LEU A 38 19.20 -0.54 -39.70
CA LEU A 38 18.94 0.25 -38.50
C LEU A 38 17.90 -0.43 -37.58
N MET A 39 16.85 -1.04 -38.14
CA MET A 39 15.77 -1.62 -37.33
C MET A 39 16.26 -2.83 -36.54
N THR A 40 17.05 -3.69 -37.18
CA THR A 40 17.72 -4.81 -36.49
C THR A 40 18.68 -4.30 -35.40
N GLY A 41 19.42 -3.22 -35.67
CA GLY A 41 20.29 -2.59 -34.68
C GLY A 41 19.55 -2.12 -33.42
N LEU A 42 18.45 -1.39 -33.62
CA LEU A 42 17.59 -0.90 -32.54
C LEU A 42 16.97 -2.05 -31.74
N GLU A 43 16.45 -3.09 -32.42
CA GLU A 43 15.89 -4.28 -31.78
C GLU A 43 16.91 -4.98 -30.88
N ASN A 44 18.13 -5.19 -31.39
CA ASN A 44 19.21 -5.83 -30.62
C ASN A 44 19.61 -5.00 -29.41
N TRP A 45 19.69 -3.67 -29.54
CA TRP A 45 20.03 -2.79 -28.42
C TRP A 45 18.94 -2.79 -27.33
N LEU A 46 17.66 -2.74 -27.71
CA LEU A 46 16.55 -2.81 -26.75
C LEU A 46 16.52 -4.14 -26.01
N ASN A 47 16.73 -5.25 -26.72
CA ASN A 47 16.78 -6.58 -26.10
C ASN A 47 18.01 -6.74 -25.18
N PHE A 48 19.15 -6.17 -25.56
CA PHE A 48 20.32 -6.10 -24.67
C PHE A 48 19.99 -5.33 -23.39
N MET A 49 19.38 -4.15 -23.50
CA MET A 49 18.98 -3.38 -22.32
C MET A 49 18.03 -4.17 -21.43
N ILE A 50 17.04 -4.87 -21.97
CA ILE A 50 16.14 -5.71 -21.15
C ILE A 50 16.94 -6.83 -20.44
N THR A 51 17.80 -7.53 -21.17
CA THR A 51 18.59 -8.65 -20.65
C THR A 51 19.53 -8.23 -19.52
N GLU A 52 20.23 -7.10 -19.68
CA GLU A 52 21.22 -6.63 -18.70
C GLU A 52 20.60 -5.97 -17.46
N THR A 53 19.31 -5.60 -17.52
CA THR A 53 18.69 -4.73 -16.50
C THR A 53 17.52 -5.37 -15.74
N ALA A 54 16.97 -6.48 -16.22
CA ALA A 54 15.76 -7.11 -15.67
C ALA A 54 15.83 -7.37 -14.15
N ASP A 55 17.00 -7.78 -13.63
CA ASP A 55 17.20 -8.09 -12.21
C ASP A 55 17.42 -6.83 -11.32
N PHE A 56 17.47 -5.65 -11.92
CA PHE A 56 17.84 -4.40 -11.25
C PHE A 56 16.79 -3.29 -11.36
N VAL A 57 15.71 -3.51 -12.10
CA VAL A 57 14.67 -2.50 -12.36
C VAL A 57 13.32 -2.94 -11.83
N CYS A 58 12.44 -1.99 -11.54
CA CYS A 58 11.07 -2.27 -11.11
C CYS A 58 10.04 -2.08 -12.23
N ALA A 59 10.38 -1.43 -13.33
CA ALA A 59 9.50 -1.28 -14.49
C ALA A 59 10.30 -0.95 -15.77
N TYR A 60 9.70 -1.25 -16.92
CA TYR A 60 10.15 -0.72 -18.21
C TYR A 60 9.17 0.30 -18.77
N LYS A 61 9.70 1.35 -19.38
CA LYS A 61 8.92 2.49 -19.88
C LYS A 61 9.21 2.83 -21.34
N PRO A 62 8.64 2.10 -22.32
CA PRO A 62 8.75 2.49 -23.73
C PRO A 62 8.00 3.80 -24.01
N THR A 63 8.65 4.77 -24.66
CA THR A 63 8.00 6.02 -25.08
C THR A 63 7.45 5.90 -26.50
N LEU A 64 6.12 5.92 -26.63
CA LEU A 64 5.41 5.65 -27.89
C LEU A 64 5.88 6.54 -29.06
N GLY A 65 6.21 7.81 -28.77
CA GLY A 65 6.64 8.77 -29.79
C GLY A 65 7.91 8.36 -30.56
N PHE A 66 8.86 7.67 -29.93
CA PHE A 66 10.07 7.17 -30.63
C PHE A 66 9.74 6.03 -31.60
N TYR A 67 8.77 5.19 -31.26
CA TYR A 67 8.33 4.10 -32.15
C TYR A 67 7.50 4.65 -33.31
N GLN A 68 6.63 5.64 -33.04
CA GLN A 68 5.83 6.30 -34.08
C GLN A 68 6.70 7.03 -35.11
N SER A 69 7.78 7.69 -34.69
CA SER A 69 8.67 8.43 -35.60
C SER A 69 9.43 7.52 -36.58
N LEU A 70 9.56 6.23 -36.27
CA LEU A 70 10.13 5.20 -37.15
C LEU A 70 9.09 4.59 -38.12
N GLY A 71 7.84 5.06 -38.10
CA GLY A 71 6.76 4.60 -38.96
C GLY A 71 6.24 3.20 -38.60
N VAL A 72 5.66 2.50 -39.58
CA VAL A 72 5.10 1.14 -39.39
C VAL A 72 6.14 0.16 -38.82
N PRO A 73 7.40 0.12 -39.31
CA PRO A 73 8.42 -0.77 -38.73
C PRO A 73 8.70 -0.45 -37.25
N GLY A 74 8.58 0.81 -36.84
CA GLY A 74 8.70 1.21 -35.44
C GLY A 74 7.59 0.66 -34.56
N LEU A 75 6.34 0.69 -35.02
CA LEU A 75 5.23 0.10 -34.27
C LEU A 75 5.35 -1.43 -34.21
N GLU A 76 5.80 -2.08 -35.27
CA GLU A 76 6.11 -3.51 -35.25
C GLU A 76 7.22 -3.83 -34.23
N LEU A 77 8.26 -2.99 -34.18
CA LEU A 77 9.33 -3.10 -33.19
C LEU A 77 8.80 -2.94 -31.75
N LEU A 78 7.90 -1.98 -31.50
CA LEU A 78 7.25 -1.84 -30.19
C LEU A 78 6.61 -3.15 -29.74
N ILE A 79 5.81 -3.79 -30.62
CA ILE A 79 5.14 -5.06 -30.28
C ILE A 79 6.15 -6.17 -29.97
N LYS A 80 7.30 -6.21 -30.65
CA LYS A 80 8.36 -7.17 -30.33
C LYS A 80 9.00 -6.90 -28.97
N VAL A 81 9.31 -5.63 -28.70
CA VAL A 81 9.94 -5.20 -27.43
C VAL A 81 9.01 -5.45 -26.24
N LEU A 82 7.71 -5.16 -26.38
CA LEU A 82 6.74 -5.46 -25.33
C LEU A 82 6.70 -6.95 -24.97
N LYS A 83 6.89 -7.84 -25.95
CA LYS A 83 6.94 -9.29 -25.75
C LYS A 83 8.25 -9.80 -25.15
N SER A 84 9.36 -9.06 -25.29
CA SER A 84 10.65 -9.47 -24.73
C SER A 84 10.83 -9.07 -23.27
N ILE A 85 9.99 -8.16 -22.74
CA ILE A 85 9.99 -7.78 -21.33
C ILE A 85 9.51 -8.97 -20.46
N PRO A 86 10.24 -9.35 -19.40
CA PRO A 86 9.81 -10.40 -18.49
C PRO A 86 8.42 -10.14 -17.89
N SER A 87 7.55 -11.15 -17.90
CA SER A 87 6.13 -10.99 -17.55
C SER A 87 5.86 -10.52 -16.11
N HIS A 88 6.84 -10.66 -15.21
CA HIS A 88 6.75 -10.20 -13.82
C HIS A 88 7.11 -8.71 -13.66
N ILE A 89 7.77 -8.09 -14.64
CA ILE A 89 8.13 -6.67 -14.60
C ILE A 89 7.01 -5.85 -15.30
N PRO A 90 6.47 -4.80 -14.64
CA PRO A 90 5.43 -3.99 -15.23
C PRO A 90 5.92 -3.11 -16.39
N ILE A 91 5.02 -2.88 -17.34
CA ILE A 91 5.24 -2.03 -18.51
C ILE A 91 4.42 -0.74 -18.39
N ILE A 92 5.10 0.40 -18.39
CA ILE A 92 4.50 1.74 -18.38
C ILE A 92 4.64 2.35 -19.78
N LEU A 93 3.57 2.37 -20.56
CA LEU A 93 3.60 2.99 -21.88
C LEU A 93 3.57 4.52 -21.76
N ASP A 94 4.67 5.17 -22.12
CA ASP A 94 4.73 6.62 -22.11
C ASP A 94 4.16 7.20 -23.42
N ALA A 95 2.84 7.39 -23.44
CA ALA A 95 2.06 7.86 -24.58
C ALA A 95 1.68 9.34 -24.50
N LYS A 96 1.58 9.91 -23.28
CA LYS A 96 1.05 11.27 -23.01
C LYS A 96 -0.26 11.54 -23.75
N HIS A 97 -1.13 10.53 -23.81
CA HIS A 97 -2.39 10.62 -24.55
C HIS A 97 -3.29 11.71 -23.98
N SER A 98 -4.02 12.41 -24.86
CA SER A 98 -4.81 13.59 -24.50
C SER A 98 -5.94 13.84 -25.51
N ASP A 99 -6.84 12.88 -25.68
CA ASP A 99 -7.96 13.02 -26.62
C ASP A 99 -9.24 12.36 -26.11
N LEU A 100 -10.34 13.11 -26.08
CA LEU A 100 -11.63 12.65 -25.57
C LEU A 100 -12.27 11.57 -26.47
N ASN A 101 -12.10 11.66 -27.78
CA ASN A 101 -12.84 10.82 -28.74
C ASN A 101 -12.22 9.43 -28.87
N THR A 102 -10.90 9.34 -28.75
CA THR A 102 -10.12 8.12 -28.98
C THR A 102 -9.68 7.42 -27.70
N SER A 103 -9.82 8.02 -26.52
CA SER A 103 -9.39 7.43 -25.24
C SER A 103 -9.89 6.01 -25.01
N SER A 104 -11.18 5.72 -25.25
CA SER A 104 -11.71 4.36 -25.02
C SER A 104 -11.12 3.31 -25.96
N ILE A 105 -10.90 3.67 -27.22
CA ILE A 105 -10.31 2.77 -28.22
C ILE A 105 -8.83 2.58 -27.90
N PHE A 106 -8.12 3.67 -27.59
CA PHE A 106 -6.71 3.62 -27.26
C PHE A 106 -6.46 2.81 -25.99
N ALA A 107 -7.25 3.03 -24.92
CA ALA A 107 -7.19 2.26 -23.68
C ALA A 107 -7.41 0.76 -23.95
N HIS A 108 -8.42 0.41 -24.76
CA HIS A 108 -8.64 -0.97 -25.17
C HIS A 108 -7.41 -1.55 -25.87
N THR A 109 -6.94 -0.93 -26.95
CA THR A 109 -5.79 -1.43 -27.72
C THR A 109 -4.55 -1.63 -26.83
N ILE A 110 -4.16 -0.65 -26.02
CA ILE A 110 -2.92 -0.76 -25.25
C ILE A 110 -3.04 -1.79 -24.11
N PHE A 111 -4.19 -1.87 -23.43
CA PHE A 111 -4.34 -2.75 -22.27
C PHE A 111 -4.73 -4.18 -22.64
N THR A 112 -5.53 -4.38 -23.69
CA THR A 112 -6.01 -5.72 -24.07
C THR A 112 -5.15 -6.35 -25.17
N GLU A 113 -4.75 -5.58 -26.19
CA GLU A 113 -3.97 -6.12 -27.30
C GLU A 113 -2.47 -6.08 -27.02
N TRP A 114 -1.96 -4.92 -26.59
CA TRP A 114 -0.53 -4.74 -26.32
C TRP A 114 -0.13 -5.18 -24.93
N GLN A 115 -1.10 -5.41 -24.04
CA GLN A 115 -0.93 -5.92 -22.68
C GLN A 115 0.02 -5.06 -21.83
N VAL A 116 0.05 -3.75 -22.04
CA VAL A 116 0.78 -2.84 -21.14
C VAL A 116 0.04 -2.76 -19.79
N ASP A 117 0.76 -2.39 -18.72
CA ASP A 117 0.19 -2.38 -17.37
C ASP A 117 -0.23 -0.97 -16.93
N ALA A 118 0.45 0.07 -17.45
CA ALA A 118 0.10 1.46 -17.21
C ALA A 118 0.35 2.36 -18.41
N VAL A 119 -0.21 3.57 -18.40
CA VAL A 119 -0.04 4.58 -19.47
C VAL A 119 0.13 5.99 -18.91
N THR A 120 0.92 6.85 -19.57
CA THR A 120 1.00 8.29 -19.25
C THR A 120 -0.06 9.10 -20.01
N LEU A 121 -0.70 10.05 -19.32
CA LEU A 121 -1.79 10.89 -19.84
C LEU A 121 -1.56 12.37 -19.52
N SER A 122 -1.99 13.25 -20.41
CA SER A 122 -1.97 14.70 -20.18
C SER A 122 -3.20 15.15 -19.40
N PRO A 123 -3.08 16.00 -18.36
CA PRO A 123 -4.22 16.36 -17.51
C PRO A 123 -5.19 17.36 -18.15
N TYR A 124 -4.81 18.01 -19.24
CA TYR A 124 -5.43 19.26 -19.69
C TYR A 124 -6.91 19.11 -20.05
N SER A 125 -7.30 17.97 -20.63
CA SER A 125 -8.69 17.67 -20.99
C SER A 125 -9.56 17.21 -19.80
N GLY A 126 -9.01 17.17 -18.58
CA GLY A 126 -9.73 16.81 -17.36
C GLY A 126 -10.03 15.31 -17.23
N GLN A 127 -10.79 14.94 -16.20
CA GLN A 127 -11.05 13.54 -15.85
C GLN A 127 -11.74 12.74 -16.97
N ASP A 128 -12.56 13.38 -17.81
CA ASP A 128 -13.39 12.69 -18.80
C ASP A 128 -12.58 11.86 -19.81
N HIS A 129 -11.40 12.34 -20.22
CA HIS A 129 -10.53 11.56 -21.12
C HIS A 129 -9.69 10.50 -20.38
N VAL A 130 -9.54 10.62 -19.05
CA VAL A 130 -8.81 9.68 -18.18
C VAL A 130 -9.69 8.52 -17.76
N ALA A 131 -10.98 8.76 -17.52
CA ALA A 131 -11.94 7.77 -17.05
C ALA A 131 -11.94 6.46 -17.89
N PRO A 132 -11.84 6.49 -19.24
CA PRO A 132 -11.73 5.28 -20.04
C PRO A 132 -10.51 4.40 -19.77
N PHE A 133 -9.43 4.94 -19.19
CA PHE A 133 -8.29 4.15 -18.74
C PHE A 133 -8.50 3.59 -17.33
N LEU A 134 -9.20 4.31 -16.46
CA LEU A 134 -9.44 3.92 -15.07
C LEU A 134 -10.53 2.85 -14.90
N VAL A 135 -11.38 2.61 -15.91
CA VAL A 135 -12.34 1.49 -15.88
C VAL A 135 -11.68 0.11 -15.91
N TYR A 136 -10.37 0.03 -16.19
CA TYR A 136 -9.59 -1.20 -16.13
C TYR A 136 -8.98 -1.36 -14.72
N PRO A 137 -9.60 -2.15 -13.82
CA PRO A 137 -9.24 -2.20 -12.40
C PRO A 137 -7.84 -2.75 -12.14
N ASP A 138 -7.28 -3.49 -13.09
CA ASP A 138 -5.95 -4.09 -13.03
C ASP A 138 -4.85 -3.23 -13.67
N LYS A 139 -5.20 -2.04 -14.19
CA LYS A 139 -4.30 -1.13 -14.91
C LYS A 139 -4.16 0.21 -14.19
N ALA A 140 -3.12 0.97 -14.57
CA ALA A 140 -2.88 2.30 -14.00
C ALA A 140 -2.66 3.40 -15.03
N ALA A 141 -2.85 4.65 -14.60
CA ALA A 141 -2.60 5.86 -15.36
C ALA A 141 -1.65 6.79 -14.59
N PHE A 142 -0.64 7.32 -15.28
CA PHE A 142 0.27 8.34 -14.79
C PHE A 142 -0.15 9.70 -15.34
N ILE A 143 -0.57 10.61 -14.47
CA ILE A 143 -1.01 11.95 -14.87
C ILE A 143 0.18 12.90 -14.89
N LEU A 144 0.44 13.54 -16.03
CA LEU A 144 1.52 14.52 -16.17
C LEU A 144 1.21 15.78 -15.34
N CYS A 145 1.93 16.00 -14.25
CA CYS A 145 1.73 17.16 -13.39
C CYS A 145 2.66 18.31 -13.77
N SER A 146 3.95 18.03 -13.96
CA SER A 146 4.98 19.03 -14.22
C SER A 146 6.01 18.50 -15.21
N THR A 147 6.63 19.40 -15.97
CA THR A 147 7.73 19.11 -16.90
C THR A 147 8.91 20.06 -16.69
N SER A 148 10.12 19.60 -17.00
CA SER A 148 11.35 20.33 -16.68
C SER A 148 11.78 21.32 -17.76
N ASN A 149 11.05 21.40 -18.88
CA ASN A 149 11.42 22.27 -19.99
C ASN A 149 11.13 23.75 -19.66
N PRO A 150 12.08 24.68 -19.92
CA PRO A 150 11.94 26.09 -19.53
C PRO A 150 10.69 26.79 -20.09
N SER A 151 10.23 26.39 -21.29
CA SER A 151 9.05 26.98 -21.92
C SER A 151 7.74 26.64 -21.20
N ALA A 152 7.70 25.60 -20.36
CA ALA A 152 6.50 25.24 -19.62
C ALA A 152 6.32 26.05 -18.33
N THR A 153 7.35 26.75 -17.84
CA THR A 153 7.30 27.57 -16.62
C THR A 153 6.14 28.55 -16.63
N ILE A 154 5.91 29.25 -17.75
CA ILE A 154 4.83 30.25 -17.88
C ILE A 154 3.42 29.64 -17.68
N LEU A 155 3.22 28.38 -18.06
CA LEU A 155 1.95 27.68 -17.87
C LEU A 155 1.88 27.03 -16.50
N GLN A 156 2.96 26.38 -16.06
CA GLN A 156 2.99 25.64 -14.81
C GLN A 156 2.94 26.54 -13.58
N GLU A 157 3.51 27.75 -13.64
CA GLU A 157 3.50 28.73 -12.55
C GLU A 157 2.32 29.70 -12.61
N TYR A 158 1.40 29.53 -13.56
CA TYR A 158 0.18 30.34 -13.64
C TYR A 158 -0.82 29.95 -12.53
N PRO A 159 -1.57 30.90 -11.94
CA PRO A 159 -1.46 32.34 -12.13
C PRO A 159 -0.29 32.98 -11.37
N ASP A 160 0.20 32.33 -10.31
CA ASP A 160 1.34 32.79 -9.52
C ASP A 160 2.05 31.62 -8.79
N LEU A 161 3.24 31.90 -8.24
CA LEU A 161 4.07 30.91 -7.54
C LEU A 161 3.42 30.30 -6.29
N LYS A 162 2.38 30.92 -5.72
CA LYS A 162 1.69 30.37 -4.54
C LYS A 162 0.63 29.34 -4.93
N ASN A 163 0.01 29.50 -6.10
CA ASN A 163 -1.03 28.61 -6.60
C ASN A 163 -0.71 28.11 -8.03
N PRO A 164 0.47 27.51 -8.26
CA PRO A 164 0.88 27.13 -9.59
C PRO A 164 -0.01 26.04 -10.17
N PHE A 165 -0.30 26.13 -11.48
CA PHE A 165 -1.15 25.20 -12.21
C PHE A 165 -0.78 23.73 -12.02
N TYR A 166 0.51 23.40 -11.93
CA TYR A 166 0.92 22.00 -11.73
C TYR A 166 0.44 21.43 -10.38
N LEU A 167 0.38 22.23 -9.31
CA LEU A 167 -0.19 21.79 -8.03
C LEU A 167 -1.70 21.65 -8.13
N LYS A 168 -2.36 22.52 -8.90
CA LYS A 168 -3.80 22.38 -9.15
C LYS A 168 -4.11 21.07 -9.88
N VAL A 169 -3.28 20.67 -10.84
CA VAL A 169 -3.39 19.35 -11.48
C VAL A 169 -3.28 18.23 -10.45
N VAL A 170 -2.34 18.29 -9.50
CA VAL A 170 -2.18 17.27 -8.45
C VAL A 170 -3.40 17.22 -7.53
N GLU A 171 -3.90 18.36 -7.07
CA GLU A 171 -5.08 18.46 -6.20
C GLU A 171 -6.34 17.85 -6.83
N GLU A 172 -6.55 18.08 -8.12
CA GLU A 172 -7.69 17.55 -8.85
C GLU A 172 -7.49 16.07 -9.18
N SER A 173 -6.35 15.73 -9.79
CA SER A 173 -6.11 14.38 -10.32
C SER A 173 -5.99 13.30 -9.25
N LYS A 174 -5.55 13.63 -8.03
CA LYS A 174 -5.53 12.66 -6.92
C LYS A 174 -6.92 12.12 -6.56
N ASN A 175 -8.00 12.75 -7.01
CA ASN A 175 -9.36 12.27 -6.74
C ASN A 175 -9.98 11.51 -7.93
N TRP A 176 -9.29 11.41 -9.07
CA TRP A 176 -9.87 10.77 -10.27
C TRP A 176 -9.90 9.25 -10.21
N GLY A 177 -9.00 8.64 -9.43
CA GLY A 177 -8.88 7.19 -9.27
C GLY A 177 -8.24 6.79 -7.93
N THR A 178 -8.28 5.50 -7.62
CA THR A 178 -7.70 4.96 -6.38
C THR A 178 -6.17 5.13 -6.34
N PRO A 179 -5.52 5.08 -5.17
CA PRO A 179 -4.05 5.13 -5.05
C PRO A 179 -3.31 4.09 -5.91
N GLU A 180 -3.94 2.94 -6.15
CA GLU A 180 -3.39 1.82 -6.93
C GLU A 180 -3.49 2.03 -8.44
N GLN A 181 -4.46 2.82 -8.91
CA GLN A 181 -4.71 3.03 -10.34
C GLN A 181 -4.22 4.37 -10.86
N LEU A 182 -4.10 5.40 -10.01
CA LEU A 182 -3.70 6.73 -10.45
C LEU A 182 -2.40 7.15 -9.77
N CYS A 183 -1.38 7.31 -10.61
CA CYS A 183 -0.04 7.75 -10.28
C CYS A 183 0.23 9.14 -10.88
N LEU A 184 1.31 9.78 -10.44
CA LEU A 184 1.69 11.12 -10.90
C LEU A 184 3.01 11.06 -11.67
N GLU A 185 3.12 11.80 -12.77
CA GLU A 185 4.36 11.99 -13.51
C GLU A 185 4.88 13.42 -13.29
N VAL A 186 6.13 13.54 -12.81
CA VAL A 186 6.75 14.81 -12.45
C VAL A 186 8.12 14.92 -13.10
N GLY A 187 8.22 15.71 -14.17
CA GLY A 187 9.50 16.09 -14.76
C GLY A 187 10.07 17.31 -14.06
N THR A 188 11.00 17.14 -13.12
CA THR A 188 11.66 18.28 -12.46
C THR A 188 13.09 17.95 -12.05
N THR A 189 13.97 18.95 -12.14
CA THR A 189 15.29 18.95 -11.49
C THR A 189 15.27 19.69 -10.14
N ASN A 190 14.12 20.28 -9.79
CA ASN A 190 13.94 21.06 -8.57
C ASN A 190 13.22 20.22 -7.52
N ALA A 191 13.93 19.88 -6.44
CA ALA A 191 13.40 19.11 -5.32
C ALA A 191 12.18 19.79 -4.67
N GLU A 192 12.09 21.12 -4.67
CA GLU A 192 10.97 21.82 -4.05
C GLU A 192 9.64 21.55 -4.78
N ILE A 193 9.67 21.45 -6.12
CA ILE A 193 8.48 21.07 -6.91
C ILE A 193 8.01 19.68 -6.46
N LEU A 194 8.93 18.74 -6.35
CA LEU A 194 8.61 17.37 -5.97
C LEU A 194 8.08 17.28 -4.53
N LYS A 195 8.68 18.04 -3.60
CA LYS A 195 8.24 18.16 -2.21
C LYS A 195 6.81 18.69 -2.11
N ASN A 196 6.47 19.71 -2.90
CA ASN A 196 5.12 20.27 -2.93
C ASN A 196 4.10 19.25 -3.47
N VAL A 197 4.44 18.52 -4.54
CA VAL A 197 3.60 17.43 -5.07
C VAL A 197 3.39 16.35 -4.00
N ARG A 198 4.48 15.88 -3.36
CA ARG A 198 4.44 14.85 -2.31
C ARG A 198 3.60 15.28 -1.10
N THR A 199 3.64 16.57 -0.74
CA THR A 199 2.83 17.12 0.37
C THR A 199 1.33 17.04 0.07
N ILE A 200 0.91 17.30 -1.18
CA ILE A 200 -0.50 17.29 -1.57
C ILE A 200 -1.04 15.86 -1.76
N ALA A 201 -0.17 14.95 -2.19
CA ALA A 201 -0.50 13.59 -2.59
C ALA A 201 0.50 12.56 -1.96
N PRO A 202 0.53 12.44 -0.63
CA PRO A 202 1.51 11.61 0.08
C PRO A 202 1.42 10.13 -0.27
N GLU A 203 0.22 9.63 -0.58
CA GLU A 203 -0.08 8.23 -0.88
C GLU A 203 0.22 7.82 -2.32
N ARG A 204 0.45 8.77 -3.23
CA ARG A 204 0.57 8.50 -4.67
C ARG A 204 1.96 8.02 -5.06
N ILE A 205 2.03 7.07 -5.97
CA ILE A 205 3.30 6.77 -6.67
C ILE A 205 3.62 7.95 -7.60
N ILE A 206 4.85 8.44 -7.53
CA ILE A 206 5.36 9.51 -8.38
C ILE A 206 6.46 8.95 -9.28
N MET A 207 6.32 9.11 -10.59
CA MET A 207 7.38 8.83 -11.57
C MET A 207 8.11 10.12 -11.92
N VAL A 208 9.41 10.18 -11.63
CA VAL A 208 10.27 11.29 -12.01
C VAL A 208 10.72 11.13 -13.46
N ARG A 209 10.90 12.23 -14.21
CA ARG A 209 11.40 12.16 -15.60
C ARG A 209 12.78 12.74 -15.84
N SER A 210 13.16 13.80 -15.12
CA SER A 210 14.29 14.65 -15.51
C SER A 210 15.14 15.02 -14.30
N LEU A 211 15.85 14.05 -13.71
CA LEU A 211 16.75 14.35 -12.59
C LEU A 211 18.21 14.59 -13.01
N TRP A 212 18.68 13.99 -14.11
CA TRP A 212 20.12 13.88 -14.41
C TRP A 212 20.76 15.11 -15.07
N ALA A 213 20.02 16.20 -15.28
CA ALA A 213 20.55 17.40 -15.93
C ALA A 213 21.53 18.22 -15.06
N LYS A 214 21.64 17.90 -13.76
CA LYS A 214 22.53 18.57 -12.81
C LYS A 214 23.28 17.51 -11.99
N GLU A 215 24.59 17.69 -11.81
CA GLU A 215 25.37 16.89 -10.88
C GLU A 215 24.78 16.99 -9.45
N ASN A 216 24.80 15.89 -8.71
CA ASN A 216 24.32 15.78 -7.32
C ASN A 216 22.82 16.06 -7.10
N SER A 217 21.98 15.93 -8.13
CA SER A 217 20.52 16.10 -8.00
C SER A 217 19.81 14.93 -7.30
N LEU A 218 20.42 13.74 -7.25
CA LEU A 218 19.77 12.52 -6.79
C LEU A 218 19.29 12.60 -5.33
N LYS A 219 20.18 12.94 -4.38
CA LYS A 219 19.84 12.99 -2.95
C LYS A 219 18.72 14.00 -2.63
N PRO A 220 18.76 15.26 -3.13
CA PRO A 220 17.64 16.18 -2.95
C PRO A 220 16.31 15.67 -3.52
N ILE A 221 16.34 15.02 -4.69
CA ILE A 221 15.14 14.46 -5.31
C ILE A 221 14.59 13.28 -4.50
N LEU A 222 15.46 12.37 -4.03
CA LEU A 222 15.06 11.28 -3.14
C LEU A 222 14.43 11.82 -1.86
N SER A 223 15.10 12.76 -1.18
CA SER A 223 14.60 13.36 0.07
C SER A 223 13.24 14.05 -0.09
N ALA A 224 12.97 14.65 -1.26
CA ALA A 224 11.72 15.35 -1.52
C ALA A 224 10.60 14.45 -2.06
N GLY A 225 10.97 13.35 -2.74
CA GLY A 225 10.05 12.51 -3.49
C GLY A 225 9.64 11.23 -2.81
N LEU A 226 10.46 10.66 -1.93
CA LEU A 226 10.10 9.46 -1.17
C LEU A 226 8.96 9.75 -0.19
N ASN A 227 8.10 8.76 0.03
CA ASN A 227 7.14 8.80 1.13
C ASN A 227 7.84 8.43 2.45
N ASN A 228 7.12 8.48 3.57
CA ASN A 228 7.66 8.19 4.91
C ASN A 228 8.24 6.78 5.06
N ASN A 229 7.88 5.84 4.18
CA ASN A 229 8.38 4.47 4.18
C ASN A 229 9.62 4.30 3.28
N GLY A 230 10.15 5.39 2.71
CA GLY A 230 11.28 5.31 1.77
C GLY A 230 10.88 4.73 0.41
N ASP A 231 9.60 4.83 0.03
CA ASP A 231 9.00 4.27 -1.19
C ASP A 231 8.22 5.32 -2.00
N GLY A 232 7.43 4.87 -2.98
CA GLY A 232 6.46 5.70 -3.70
C GLY A 232 7.07 6.61 -4.77
N LEU A 233 8.34 6.41 -5.12
CA LEU A 233 9.05 7.17 -6.15
C LEU A 233 9.64 6.22 -7.19
N LEU A 234 9.40 6.47 -8.48
CA LEU A 234 10.03 5.76 -9.59
C LEU A 234 11.07 6.66 -10.26
N ILE A 235 12.27 6.12 -10.46
CA ILE A 235 13.46 6.88 -10.84
C ILE A 235 13.98 6.37 -12.18
N PRO A 236 14.02 7.20 -13.22
CA PRO A 236 14.52 6.78 -14.52
C PRO A 236 16.03 6.59 -14.48
N VAL A 237 16.50 5.49 -15.09
CA VAL A 237 17.92 5.28 -15.32
C VAL A 237 18.45 6.39 -16.26
N PRO A 238 19.65 6.95 -15.98
CA PRO A 238 20.30 7.93 -16.86
C PRO A 238 20.46 7.40 -18.29
N GLN A 239 20.16 8.23 -19.28
CA GLN A 239 20.14 7.81 -20.68
C GLN A 239 21.55 7.52 -21.23
N ASP A 240 22.56 8.19 -20.70
CA ASP A 240 23.98 7.99 -20.95
C ASP A 240 24.49 6.62 -20.48
N MET A 241 23.92 6.07 -19.39
CA MET A 241 24.26 4.71 -18.93
C MET A 241 23.78 3.64 -19.93
N LEU A 242 22.63 3.85 -20.58
CA LEU A 242 21.98 2.86 -21.46
C LEU A 242 22.83 2.45 -22.69
N GLY A 243 23.82 3.27 -23.06
CA GLY A 243 24.76 2.97 -24.12
C GLY A 243 26.03 2.20 -23.67
N SER A 244 26.27 2.11 -22.37
CA SER A 244 27.49 1.52 -21.79
C SER A 244 27.62 0.03 -22.08
N GLU A 245 28.85 -0.47 -22.11
CA GLU A 245 29.15 -1.91 -22.14
C GLU A 245 29.01 -2.56 -20.75
N ASN A 246 29.16 -1.77 -19.68
CA ASN A 246 29.04 -2.23 -18.29
C ASN A 246 27.68 -1.87 -17.67
N LEU A 247 26.63 -1.82 -18.50
CA LEU A 247 25.28 -1.37 -18.13
C LEU A 247 24.77 -2.01 -16.83
N SER A 248 24.92 -3.33 -16.69
CA SER A 248 24.51 -4.07 -15.48
C SER A 248 25.21 -3.55 -14.22
N GLN A 249 26.53 -3.32 -14.26
CA GLN A 249 27.30 -2.85 -13.12
C GLN A 249 26.94 -1.41 -12.74
N GLU A 250 26.75 -0.54 -13.73
CA GLU A 250 26.35 0.86 -13.50
C GLU A 250 24.97 0.96 -12.85
N ILE A 251 23.99 0.19 -13.35
CA ILE A 251 22.65 0.16 -12.78
C ILE A 251 22.64 -0.48 -11.40
N GLN A 252 23.42 -1.55 -11.19
CA GLN A 252 23.58 -2.16 -9.87
C GLN A 252 24.15 -1.15 -8.86
N SER A 253 25.16 -0.37 -9.26
CA SER A 253 25.75 0.68 -8.42
C SER A 253 24.72 1.75 -8.08
N LEU A 254 23.99 2.25 -9.07
CA LEU A 254 22.95 3.26 -8.88
C LEU A 254 21.82 2.76 -7.96
N ARG A 255 21.36 1.51 -8.16
CA ARG A 255 20.38 0.86 -7.29
C ARG A 255 20.87 0.81 -5.85
N THR A 256 22.13 0.43 -5.66
CA THR A 256 22.75 0.34 -4.33
C THR A 256 22.82 1.70 -3.65
N GLU A 257 23.20 2.75 -4.39
CA GLU A 257 23.20 4.13 -3.88
C GLU A 257 21.80 4.57 -3.43
N ILE A 258 20.76 4.31 -4.25
CA ILE A 258 19.37 4.63 -3.91
C ILE A 258 18.90 3.85 -2.68
N ASN A 259 19.21 2.56 -2.56
CA ASN A 259 18.80 1.75 -1.42
C ASN A 259 19.48 2.13 -0.12
N ASN A 260 20.77 2.48 -0.17
CA ASN A 260 21.47 3.02 0.99
C ASN A 260 20.78 4.31 1.47
N PHE A 261 20.46 5.22 0.53
CA PHE A 261 19.72 6.43 0.87
C PHE A 261 18.33 6.12 1.45
N ARG A 262 17.59 5.16 0.89
CA ARG A 262 16.25 4.77 1.40
C ARG A 262 16.34 4.25 2.83
N SER A 263 17.34 3.42 3.13
CA SER A 263 17.57 2.89 4.47
C SER A 263 17.88 4.02 5.45
N ASP A 264 18.84 4.88 5.11
CA ASP A 264 19.20 6.06 5.92
C ASP A 264 18.00 7.02 6.06
N PHE A 265 17.19 7.18 5.02
CA PHE A 265 16.01 8.05 5.02
C PHE A 265 14.94 7.54 5.97
N VAL A 266 14.65 6.23 5.97
CA VAL A 266 13.69 5.64 6.91
C VAL A 266 14.22 5.75 8.33
N ASP A 267 15.50 5.50 8.57
CA ASP A 267 16.12 5.64 9.90
C ASP A 267 16.07 7.09 10.42
N ASN A 268 16.26 8.08 9.55
CA ASN A 268 16.18 9.50 9.89
C ASN A 268 14.74 10.04 9.92
N ALA A 269 13.81 9.52 9.11
CA ALA A 269 12.38 9.87 9.19
C ALA A 269 11.74 9.28 10.45
N SER A 270 12.28 8.15 10.92
CA SER A 270 12.01 7.59 12.25
C SER A 270 12.54 8.47 13.39
N SER A 271 13.34 9.49 13.09
CA SER A 271 13.78 10.53 14.03
C SER A 271 12.79 11.69 14.15
N CYS A 272 11.55 11.53 13.69
CA CYS A 272 10.50 12.50 13.94
C CYS A 272 10.47 12.81 15.44
N ASP A 273 10.63 14.09 15.81
CA ASP A 273 10.38 14.64 17.15
C ASP A 273 8.87 14.48 17.46
N VAL A 274 8.42 13.24 17.60
CA VAL A 274 7.41 12.93 18.59
C VAL A 274 8.05 13.42 19.89
N TRP A 275 7.32 14.16 20.70
CA TRP A 275 7.66 14.29 22.11
C TRP A 275 7.58 12.89 22.72
N VAL A 276 8.60 12.06 22.47
CA VAL A 276 8.89 10.92 23.28
C VAL A 276 9.47 11.58 24.51
N SER A 277 8.66 11.65 25.57
CA SER A 277 9.24 11.64 26.91
C SER A 277 10.36 10.63 26.88
N ASN A 278 11.54 10.96 27.41
CA ASN A 278 12.67 10.04 27.61
C ASN A 278 12.20 8.84 28.45
N VAL A 279 11.45 7.95 27.83
CA VAL A 279 11.01 6.67 28.31
C VAL A 279 11.76 5.76 27.38
N GLU A 280 12.81 5.14 27.91
CA GLU A 280 13.41 3.98 27.27
C GLU A 280 12.25 3.04 26.89
N ILE A 281 11.96 2.88 25.59
CA ILE A 281 11.10 1.79 25.14
C ILE A 281 11.94 0.52 25.24
N LYS A 282 12.09 0.05 26.47
CA LYS A 282 12.57 -1.29 26.74
C LYS A 282 11.44 -2.22 26.34
N ASN A 283 11.67 -2.93 25.24
CA ASN A 283 10.91 -4.05 24.66
C ASN A 283 9.92 -3.66 23.55
N ASN A 284 10.24 -4.05 22.31
CA ASN A 284 9.25 -4.16 21.24
C ASN A 284 8.22 -5.22 21.65
N HIS A 285 6.97 -4.81 21.85
CA HIS A 285 5.89 -5.73 22.16
C HIS A 285 5.67 -6.69 20.97
N PRO A 286 5.49 -8.01 21.18
CA PRO A 286 5.40 -9.00 20.10
C PRO A 286 4.24 -8.77 19.12
N HIS A 287 3.25 -7.96 19.50
CA HIS A 287 2.10 -7.60 18.67
C HIS A 287 2.11 -6.13 18.21
N GLN A 288 3.27 -5.47 18.17
CA GLN A 288 3.39 -4.06 17.79
C GLN A 288 2.72 -3.74 16.44
N ASP A 289 3.00 -4.52 15.39
CA ASP A 289 2.40 -4.31 14.06
C ASP A 289 0.88 -4.46 14.06
N LEU A 290 0.37 -5.42 14.85
CA LEU A 290 -1.07 -5.63 15.00
C LEU A 290 -1.74 -4.45 15.72
N ILE A 291 -1.09 -3.89 16.74
CA ILE A 291 -1.58 -2.71 17.46
C ILE A 291 -1.66 -1.50 16.51
N LEU A 292 -0.63 -1.29 15.68
CA LEU A 292 -0.64 -0.22 14.68
C LEU A 292 -1.75 -0.41 13.64
N GLN A 293 -1.93 -1.62 13.12
CA GLN A 293 -3.03 -1.92 12.19
C GLN A 293 -4.41 -1.68 12.82
N LEU A 294 -4.61 -2.02 14.09
CA LEU A 294 -5.86 -1.75 14.82
C LEU A 294 -6.11 -0.24 14.99
N PHE A 295 -5.06 0.55 15.19
CA PHE A 295 -5.15 2.00 15.20
C PHE A 295 -5.55 2.55 13.82
N ASP A 296 -4.89 2.10 12.75
CA ASP A 296 -5.13 2.58 11.38
C ASP A 296 -6.57 2.32 10.90
N ILE A 297 -7.16 1.18 11.27
CA ILE A 297 -8.56 0.87 10.93
C ILE A 297 -9.59 1.51 11.88
N GLY A 298 -9.15 2.39 12.79
CA GLY A 298 -10.01 3.13 13.71
C GLY A 298 -10.67 2.24 14.78
N CYS A 299 -10.05 1.11 15.11
CA CYS A 299 -10.44 0.28 16.26
C CYS A 299 -9.83 0.82 17.57
N ILE A 300 -8.69 1.50 17.50
CA ILE A 300 -8.09 2.26 18.61
C ILE A 300 -8.09 3.73 18.20
N MET A 301 -8.62 4.61 19.04
CA MET A 301 -8.73 6.04 18.77
C MET A 301 -8.20 6.82 19.98
N PHE A 302 -7.45 7.89 19.74
CA PHE A 302 -6.97 8.81 20.79
C PHE A 302 -7.69 10.16 20.68
N GLY A 303 -8.02 10.76 21.83
CA GLY A 303 -8.85 11.96 21.92
C GLY A 303 -9.64 11.99 23.23
N GLU A 304 -10.46 13.01 23.46
CA GLU A 304 -11.31 13.08 24.65
C GLU A 304 -12.63 12.32 24.42
N PHE A 305 -12.79 11.18 25.07
CA PHE A 305 -13.98 10.34 24.97
C PHE A 305 -14.69 10.21 26.32
N VAL A 306 -15.97 10.56 26.37
CA VAL A 306 -16.79 10.38 27.57
C VAL A 306 -17.32 8.95 27.61
N GLN A 307 -16.94 8.20 28.64
CA GLN A 307 -17.42 6.84 28.87
C GLN A 307 -18.86 6.80 29.40
N ALA A 308 -19.47 5.61 29.40
CA ALA A 308 -20.79 5.40 29.99
C ALA A 308 -20.84 5.69 31.51
N SER A 309 -19.69 5.71 32.19
CA SER A 309 -19.55 6.16 33.60
C SER A 309 -19.66 7.68 33.76
N GLY A 310 -19.53 8.44 32.67
CA GLY A 310 -19.43 9.90 32.67
C GLY A 310 -17.99 10.44 32.76
N GLU A 311 -17.00 9.56 32.92
CA GLU A 311 -15.58 9.94 32.96
C GLU A 311 -15.01 10.13 31.55
N THR A 312 -14.06 11.05 31.41
CA THR A 312 -13.39 11.32 30.14
C THR A 312 -12.06 10.58 30.08
N PHE A 313 -11.87 9.77 29.05
CA PHE A 313 -10.65 9.03 28.77
C PHE A 313 -9.93 9.62 27.55
N PRO A 314 -8.59 9.56 27.50
CA PRO A 314 -7.81 10.04 26.37
C PRO A 314 -7.80 9.05 25.18
N TYR A 315 -8.55 7.95 25.27
CA TYR A 315 -8.65 6.94 24.23
C TYR A 315 -10.02 6.24 24.24
N TYR A 316 -10.35 5.64 23.10
CA TYR A 316 -11.53 4.82 22.91
C TYR A 316 -11.19 3.62 22.03
N ILE A 317 -11.66 2.44 22.43
CA ILE A 317 -11.41 1.20 21.72
C ILE A 317 -12.77 0.62 21.29
N ASP A 318 -12.94 0.36 19.99
CA ASP A 318 -14.13 -0.26 19.40
C ASP A 318 -13.75 -1.36 18.42
N LEU A 319 -13.53 -2.55 18.97
CA LEU A 319 -13.16 -3.74 18.20
C LEU A 319 -14.30 -4.29 17.35
N ARG A 320 -15.53 -3.77 17.47
CA ARG A 320 -16.65 -4.22 16.63
C ARG A 320 -16.42 -3.95 15.15
N LYS A 321 -15.63 -2.91 14.84
CA LYS A 321 -15.26 -2.54 13.46
C LYS A 321 -14.33 -3.55 12.79
N ILE A 322 -13.65 -4.40 13.56
CA ILE A 322 -12.64 -5.31 13.02
C ILE A 322 -13.21 -6.30 12.00
N ILE A 323 -14.51 -6.65 12.12
CA ILE A 323 -15.19 -7.58 11.21
C ILE A 323 -15.23 -7.07 9.76
N SER A 324 -15.06 -5.76 9.55
CA SER A 324 -14.97 -5.15 8.22
C SER A 324 -13.59 -5.32 7.56
N ASN A 325 -12.60 -5.81 8.31
CA ASN A 325 -11.21 -6.00 7.87
C ASN A 325 -10.74 -7.45 8.11
N PRO A 326 -11.12 -8.42 7.26
CA PRO A 326 -10.87 -9.85 7.51
C PRO A 326 -9.40 -10.24 7.70
N GLN A 327 -8.47 -9.52 7.05
CA GLN A 327 -7.04 -9.78 7.18
C GLN A 327 -6.51 -9.44 8.58
N VAL A 328 -6.81 -8.23 9.08
CA VAL A 328 -6.46 -7.80 10.44
C VAL A 328 -7.20 -8.66 11.47
N PHE A 329 -8.46 -8.98 11.20
CA PHE A 329 -9.24 -9.86 12.07
C PHE A 329 -8.61 -11.24 12.20
N ASN A 330 -8.08 -11.80 11.12
CA ASN A 330 -7.38 -13.09 11.16
C ASN A 330 -6.10 -13.06 12.01
N GLN A 331 -5.39 -11.92 12.06
CA GLN A 331 -4.24 -11.74 12.93
C GLN A 331 -4.64 -11.66 14.41
N VAL A 332 -5.74 -10.95 14.73
CA VAL A 332 -6.31 -10.95 16.09
C VAL A 332 -6.71 -12.35 16.53
N LEU A 333 -7.34 -13.14 15.65
CA LEU A 333 -7.66 -14.54 15.94
C LEU A 333 -6.41 -15.37 16.22
N SER A 334 -5.32 -15.17 15.46
CA SER A 334 -4.05 -15.86 15.74
C SER A 334 -3.48 -15.51 17.11
N ALA A 335 -3.49 -14.23 17.50
CA ALA A 335 -3.00 -13.80 18.81
C ALA A 335 -3.79 -14.44 19.96
N TYR A 336 -5.11 -14.54 19.80
CA TYR A 336 -5.97 -15.28 20.74
C TYR A 336 -5.68 -16.77 20.79
N GLU A 337 -5.47 -17.37 19.62
CA GLU A 337 -5.20 -18.79 19.49
C GLU A 337 -3.93 -19.16 20.26
N ASP A 338 -2.90 -18.33 20.18
CA ASP A 338 -1.64 -18.54 20.89
C ASP A 338 -1.83 -18.53 22.41
N ILE A 339 -2.70 -17.66 22.94
CA ILE A 339 -3.06 -17.66 24.36
C ILE A 339 -3.88 -18.91 24.71
N LEU A 340 -4.94 -19.20 23.94
CA LEU A 340 -5.85 -20.31 24.21
C LEU A 340 -5.16 -21.68 24.14
N LYS A 341 -4.14 -21.84 23.29
CA LYS A 341 -3.34 -23.08 23.22
C LYS A 341 -2.61 -23.41 24.53
N THR A 342 -2.36 -22.41 25.38
CA THR A 342 -1.72 -22.63 26.69
C THR A 342 -2.69 -23.07 27.78
N LEU A 343 -3.98 -23.05 27.48
CA LEU A 343 -5.07 -23.28 28.41
C LEU A 343 -5.71 -24.66 28.16
N THR A 344 -6.37 -25.20 29.19
CA THR A 344 -7.14 -26.45 29.07
C THR A 344 -8.59 -26.16 29.41
N PHE A 345 -9.46 -26.32 28.43
CA PHE A 345 -10.89 -26.05 28.55
C PHE A 345 -11.70 -26.92 27.60
N ASP A 346 -12.98 -27.12 27.90
CA ASP A 346 -13.89 -27.93 27.08
C ASP A 346 -14.61 -27.08 26.02
N ARG A 347 -14.88 -25.79 26.30
CA ARG A 347 -15.63 -24.89 25.40
C ARG A 347 -15.15 -23.45 25.39
N ILE A 348 -15.45 -22.74 24.31
CA ILE A 348 -15.29 -21.28 24.20
C ILE A 348 -16.62 -20.59 24.51
N ALA A 349 -16.60 -19.56 25.35
CA ALA A 349 -17.77 -18.75 25.68
C ALA A 349 -17.61 -17.31 25.18
N GLY A 350 -18.36 -16.90 24.16
CA GLY A 350 -18.31 -15.54 23.62
C GLY A 350 -19.34 -14.61 24.27
N ILE A 351 -18.96 -13.36 24.54
CA ILE A 351 -19.81 -12.33 25.15
C ILE A 351 -20.46 -11.43 24.06
N PRO A 352 -21.80 -11.38 23.99
CA PRO A 352 -22.49 -10.58 22.98
C PRO A 352 -22.42 -9.06 23.23
N TYR A 353 -22.33 -8.23 22.19
CA TYR A 353 -22.22 -8.58 20.76
C TYR A 353 -20.79 -8.45 20.23
N GLY A 354 -19.90 -7.79 20.97
CA GLY A 354 -18.60 -7.38 20.49
C GLY A 354 -17.64 -8.55 20.25
N SER A 355 -17.62 -9.53 21.15
CA SER A 355 -16.68 -10.64 21.06
C SER A 355 -17.26 -11.89 20.37
N LEU A 356 -18.55 -11.91 20.01
CA LEU A 356 -19.18 -13.05 19.32
C LEU A 356 -18.49 -13.43 18.00
N PRO A 357 -18.14 -12.48 17.10
CA PRO A 357 -17.39 -12.80 15.89
C PRO A 357 -16.04 -13.44 16.23
N THR A 358 -15.31 -12.89 17.20
CA THR A 358 -14.01 -13.38 17.63
C THR A 358 -14.11 -14.80 18.18
N ALA A 359 -15.03 -15.04 19.11
CA ALA A 359 -15.27 -16.36 19.69
C ALA A 359 -15.72 -17.39 18.63
N THR A 360 -16.51 -16.96 17.63
CA THR A 360 -16.89 -17.81 16.48
C THR A 360 -15.66 -18.18 15.65
N GLY A 361 -14.80 -17.21 15.32
CA GLY A 361 -13.56 -17.46 14.59
C GLY A 361 -12.62 -18.42 15.32
N LEU A 362 -12.50 -18.28 16.65
CA LEU A 362 -11.68 -19.16 17.48
C LEU A 362 -12.24 -20.56 17.59
N SER A 363 -13.56 -20.71 17.74
CA SER A 363 -14.26 -21.99 17.72
C SER A 363 -13.96 -22.78 16.44
N LEU A 364 -13.99 -22.10 15.29
CA LEU A 364 -13.67 -22.72 14.00
C LEU A 364 -12.20 -23.12 13.89
N ARG A 365 -11.27 -22.27 14.34
CA ARG A 365 -9.81 -22.52 14.23
C ARG A 365 -9.31 -23.58 15.19
N LEU A 366 -9.79 -23.57 16.43
CA LEU A 366 -9.40 -24.51 17.47
C LEU A 366 -10.23 -25.80 17.45
N HIS A 367 -11.23 -25.89 16.56
CA HIS A 367 -12.21 -26.98 16.52
C HIS A 367 -12.87 -27.23 17.90
N CYS A 368 -13.12 -26.15 18.65
CA CYS A 368 -13.63 -26.19 20.02
C CYS A 368 -15.09 -25.71 20.05
N PRO A 369 -16.04 -26.47 20.63
CA PRO A 369 -17.43 -26.05 20.70
C PRO A 369 -17.62 -24.71 21.41
N MET A 370 -18.53 -23.89 20.89
CA MET A 370 -18.83 -22.56 21.44
C MET A 370 -20.19 -22.53 22.14
N ILE A 371 -20.27 -21.76 23.22
CA ILE A 371 -21.51 -21.32 23.88
C ILE A 371 -21.54 -19.80 23.95
N PHE A 372 -22.73 -19.21 24.11
CA PHE A 372 -22.86 -17.78 24.42
C PHE A 372 -24.19 -17.46 25.12
N PRO A 373 -24.24 -16.44 26.00
CA PRO A 373 -25.46 -16.02 26.68
C PRO A 373 -26.40 -15.28 25.73
N ARG A 374 -27.71 -15.37 25.97
CA ARG A 374 -28.68 -14.49 25.29
C ARG A 374 -28.79 -13.17 26.04
N LYS A 375 -28.80 -12.05 25.30
CA LYS A 375 -28.99 -10.71 25.87
C LYS A 375 -30.44 -10.39 26.24
N GLU A 376 -31.41 -11.08 25.62
CA GLU A 376 -32.85 -10.88 25.84
C GLU A 376 -33.54 -12.23 26.15
N VAL A 377 -34.42 -12.24 27.16
CA VAL A 377 -35.21 -13.43 27.53
C VAL A 377 -36.56 -13.38 26.79
N LYS A 378 -36.82 -14.36 25.91
CA LYS A 378 -38.14 -14.50 25.26
C LYS A 378 -39.17 -14.97 26.29
N ALA A 379 -40.36 -14.35 26.29
CA ALA A 379 -41.47 -14.69 27.19
C ALA A 379 -42.05 -16.11 26.95
N HIS A 380 -41.80 -16.72 25.79
CA HIS A 380 -42.33 -18.04 25.41
C HIS A 380 -41.25 -18.92 24.75
N GLY A 381 -41.17 -20.19 25.17
CA GLY A 381 -40.18 -21.19 24.71
C GLY A 381 -39.41 -21.83 25.86
N THR A 382 -38.51 -22.78 25.56
CA THR A 382 -37.52 -23.28 26.53
C THR A 382 -36.70 -22.08 27.01
N ARG A 383 -36.81 -21.72 28.29
CA ARG A 383 -36.20 -20.52 28.92
C ARG A 383 -34.66 -20.56 28.99
N LYS A 384 -34.00 -21.15 27.98
CA LYS A 384 -32.55 -21.27 27.89
C LYS A 384 -31.91 -19.88 27.83
N VAL A 385 -31.08 -19.61 28.83
CA VAL A 385 -30.32 -18.38 29.01
C VAL A 385 -29.01 -18.41 28.20
N ILE A 386 -28.55 -19.60 27.82
CA ILE A 386 -27.31 -19.85 27.07
C ILE A 386 -27.63 -20.64 25.79
N GLU A 387 -27.01 -20.24 24.69
CA GLU A 387 -27.01 -20.92 23.41
C GLU A 387 -25.81 -21.86 23.27
N GLY A 388 -26.02 -22.96 22.56
CA GLY A 388 -25.08 -24.07 22.47
C GLY A 388 -25.39 -25.20 23.48
N ASN A 389 -24.81 -26.37 23.23
CA ASN A 389 -24.93 -27.51 24.13
C ASN A 389 -23.75 -27.52 25.10
N PHE A 390 -23.98 -27.91 26.34
CA PHE A 390 -22.95 -28.07 27.36
C PHE A 390 -23.42 -29.05 28.44
N GLU A 391 -22.48 -29.66 29.13
CA GLU A 391 -22.73 -30.57 30.24
C GLU A 391 -22.29 -29.93 31.57
N PRO A 392 -23.00 -30.21 32.68
CA PRO A 392 -22.58 -29.77 34.00
C PRO A 392 -21.15 -30.20 34.36
N GLY A 393 -20.30 -29.24 34.75
CA GLY A 393 -18.93 -29.49 35.20
C GLY A 393 -17.84 -29.25 34.15
N GLU A 394 -18.23 -28.97 32.90
CA GLU A 394 -17.30 -28.55 31.85
C GLU A 394 -16.62 -27.22 32.18
N THR A 395 -15.39 -27.07 31.70
CA THR A 395 -14.53 -25.90 31.83
C THR A 395 -14.62 -25.02 30.58
N ILE A 396 -14.60 -23.70 30.77
CA ILE A 396 -14.80 -22.75 29.67
C ILE A 396 -13.70 -21.70 29.60
N ALA A 397 -13.29 -21.37 28.38
CA ALA A 397 -12.51 -20.18 28.08
C ALA A 397 -13.45 -19.06 27.65
N VAL A 398 -13.51 -17.98 28.43
CA VAL A 398 -14.37 -16.83 28.12
C VAL A 398 -13.60 -15.85 27.25
N VAL A 399 -14.20 -15.46 26.12
CA VAL A 399 -13.64 -14.51 25.16
C VAL A 399 -14.42 -13.20 25.22
N ASP A 400 -13.71 -12.11 25.53
CA ASP A 400 -14.27 -10.75 25.56
C ASP A 400 -13.45 -9.79 24.68
N ASP A 401 -14.09 -8.74 24.15
CA ASP A 401 -13.42 -7.81 23.25
C ASP A 401 -12.50 -6.86 24.04
N ILE A 402 -13.01 -6.22 25.08
CA ILE A 402 -12.25 -5.25 25.88
C ILE A 402 -12.63 -5.42 27.36
N LEU A 403 -11.63 -5.51 28.24
CA LEU A 403 -11.84 -5.36 29.68
C LEU A 403 -11.38 -3.99 30.15
N ILE A 404 -12.33 -3.25 30.72
CA ILE A 404 -12.07 -1.97 31.41
C ILE A 404 -12.23 -2.18 32.92
N SER A 405 -13.45 -2.37 33.42
CA SER A 405 -13.74 -2.52 34.86
C SER A 405 -14.08 -3.95 35.31
N GLY A 406 -13.99 -4.93 34.41
CA GLY A 406 -14.37 -6.32 34.69
C GLY A 406 -15.87 -6.58 34.90
N LYS A 407 -16.74 -5.55 34.87
CA LYS A 407 -18.19 -5.70 35.11
C LYS A 407 -18.88 -6.66 34.13
N SER A 408 -18.55 -6.59 32.84
CA SER A 408 -19.07 -7.53 31.82
C SER A 408 -18.71 -8.99 32.15
N ALA A 409 -17.50 -9.20 32.68
CA ALA A 409 -17.05 -10.50 33.15
C ALA A 409 -17.62 -10.89 34.54
N GLN A 410 -18.01 -9.93 35.37
CA GLN A 410 -18.71 -10.19 36.64
C GLN A 410 -20.20 -10.49 36.42
N ASP A 411 -20.84 -9.92 35.41
CA ASP A 411 -22.21 -10.28 35.02
C ASP A 411 -22.32 -11.75 34.58
N LEU A 412 -21.21 -12.37 34.13
CA LEU A 412 -21.08 -13.83 33.95
C LEU A 412 -21.26 -14.62 35.26
N ARG A 413 -20.96 -14.03 36.42
CA ARG A 413 -21.18 -14.65 37.73
C ARG A 413 -22.68 -14.66 38.05
N ASN A 414 -23.43 -13.65 37.60
CA ASN A 414 -24.87 -13.53 37.83
C ASN A 414 -25.74 -14.42 36.92
N TRP A 415 -25.14 -15.31 36.10
CA TRP A 415 -25.83 -16.32 35.29
C TRP A 415 -26.39 -17.49 36.13
N HIS A 416 -26.95 -17.15 37.29
CA HIS A 416 -27.12 -18.02 38.45
C HIS A 416 -28.42 -18.83 38.47
N SER A 417 -29.36 -18.65 37.55
CA SER A 417 -30.66 -19.33 37.69
C SER A 417 -30.70 -20.77 37.14
N ASP A 418 -29.76 -21.19 36.28
CA ASP A 418 -29.76 -22.55 35.70
C ASP A 418 -28.39 -23.27 35.74
N SER A 419 -27.32 -22.65 36.26
CA SER A 419 -25.96 -23.22 36.16
C SER A 419 -25.14 -23.16 37.46
N GLU A 420 -25.49 -23.99 38.45
CA GLU A 420 -24.56 -24.32 39.55
C GLU A 420 -23.29 -25.04 39.07
N ALA A 421 -23.21 -25.43 37.80
CA ALA A 421 -22.21 -26.35 37.27
C ALA A 421 -20.94 -25.71 36.68
N LEU A 422 -20.95 -24.43 36.30
CA LEU A 422 -19.80 -23.74 35.68
C LEU A 422 -18.85 -23.08 36.71
N ARG A 423 -18.88 -23.55 37.96
CA ARG A 423 -18.35 -22.79 39.12
C ARG A 423 -16.88 -23.01 39.46
N ARG A 424 -16.16 -23.95 38.83
CA ARG A 424 -14.89 -24.42 39.41
C ARG A 424 -13.58 -24.17 38.67
N ASN A 425 -13.53 -23.84 37.38
CA ASN A 425 -12.28 -23.42 36.72
C ASN A 425 -12.64 -22.61 35.48
N ARG A 426 -12.47 -21.28 35.54
CA ARG A 426 -12.69 -20.38 34.39
C ARG A 426 -11.37 -19.69 34.08
N GLN A 427 -11.01 -19.66 32.81
CA GLN A 427 -9.87 -18.88 32.32
C GLN A 427 -10.41 -17.82 31.38
N LEU A 428 -10.17 -16.55 31.72
CA LEU A 428 -10.65 -15.39 30.98
C LEU A 428 -9.55 -14.96 30.02
N VAL A 429 -9.87 -14.84 28.72
CA VAL A 429 -8.92 -14.44 27.67
C VAL A 429 -9.47 -13.24 26.92
N VAL A 430 -8.67 -12.17 26.84
CA VAL A 430 -9.11 -10.83 26.46
C VAL A 430 -8.13 -10.19 25.47
N VAL A 431 -8.65 -9.43 24.49
CA VAL A 431 -7.84 -8.86 23.38
C VAL A 431 -6.99 -7.72 23.91
N LEU A 432 -7.62 -6.84 24.70
CA LEU A 432 -7.07 -5.60 25.19
C LEU A 432 -7.50 -5.40 26.63
N TYR A 433 -6.50 -5.32 27.50
CA TYR A 433 -6.66 -5.04 28.92
C TYR A 433 -6.29 -3.58 29.16
N CYS A 434 -7.23 -2.79 29.66
CA CYS A 434 -6.98 -1.42 30.09
C CYS A 434 -6.64 -1.45 31.58
N ASP A 435 -5.38 -1.22 31.93
CA ASP A 435 -4.94 -1.09 33.32
C ASP A 435 -5.59 0.14 33.95
N GLU A 436 -6.63 -0.08 34.75
CA GLU A 436 -7.12 0.86 35.75
C GLU A 436 -7.16 0.13 37.08
N ASP A 437 -6.20 0.41 37.98
CA ASP A 437 -6.14 -0.03 39.39
C ASP A 437 -7.21 -1.08 39.80
N VAL A 438 -7.10 -2.30 39.27
CA VAL A 438 -7.91 -3.42 39.74
C VAL A 438 -7.13 -4.06 40.86
N ILE A 439 -7.59 -3.77 42.08
CA ILE A 439 -7.28 -4.43 43.33
C ILE A 439 -7.09 -5.94 43.08
N GLU A 440 -5.91 -6.45 43.45
CA GLU A 440 -5.62 -7.88 43.59
C GLU A 440 -6.82 -8.57 44.27
N SER A 441 -7.42 -9.53 43.58
CA SER A 441 -8.16 -10.59 44.25
C SER A 441 -8.08 -11.89 43.45
N ASP A 442 -7.54 -12.89 44.14
CA ASP A 442 -7.26 -14.29 43.80
C ASP A 442 -8.25 -15.00 42.85
#